data_AF-A0A7L3AZ62-F1
#
_entry.id   AF-A0A7L3AZ62-F1
#
_cell.length_a   1.000
_cell.length_b   1.000
_cell.length_c   1.000
_cell.angle_alpha   90.00
_cell.angle_beta   90.00
_cell.angle_gamma   90.00
#
_symmetry.space_group_name_H-M   'P 1'
#
loop_
_entity.id
_entity.type
_entity.pdbx_description
1 polymer ?
#
loop_
_entity_poly.entity_id
_entity_poly.type
_entity_poly.pdbx_seq_one_letter_code
_entity_poly.pdbx_strand_id
1 'polypeptide(L)'
;MSSAGGRQPSQSRAIPTRTVTLSDAAQLPPDFCTTPGGTLFSTTPGGTRIIYDRKFLLGRRNSPMAQTPPCHLPDIPGITSPGSEEPKADTNSLNHQEVKPSMGMGPSGWGGGI
;
A
#
# COMPACT_ATOMS: atom_id res chain seq x y z
N MET A 1 0.36 -60.04 7.09
CA MET A 1 1.47 -59.18 7.58
C MET A 1 1.37 -57.87 6.81
N SER A 2 0.67 -56.88 7.34
CA SER A 2 0.41 -55.63 6.60
C SER A 2 1.40 -54.57 7.06
N SER A 3 2.36 -54.24 6.20
CA SER A 3 3.36 -53.19 6.45
C SER A 3 2.70 -51.82 6.36
N ALA A 4 2.66 -51.10 7.48
CA ALA A 4 2.26 -49.70 7.53
C ALA A 4 3.39 -48.84 6.98
N GLY A 5 3.22 -48.30 5.77
CA GLY A 5 4.13 -47.33 5.18
C GLY A 5 4.03 -45.98 5.90
N GLY A 6 4.90 -45.77 6.89
CA GLY A 6 5.02 -44.49 7.60
C GLY A 6 5.47 -43.37 6.65
N ARG A 7 4.67 -42.30 6.53
CA ARG A 7 5.09 -41.04 5.88
C ARG A 7 6.24 -40.42 6.68
N GLN A 8 7.44 -40.50 6.14
CA GLN A 8 8.59 -39.73 6.64
C GLN A 8 8.26 -38.23 6.53
N PRO A 9 8.34 -37.44 7.63
CA PRO A 9 8.20 -36.00 7.54
C PRO A 9 9.40 -35.43 6.77
N SER A 10 9.12 -34.70 5.70
CA SER A 10 10.14 -33.95 4.98
C SER A 10 10.73 -32.89 5.92
N GLN A 11 12.00 -33.05 6.32
CA GLN A 11 12.70 -31.99 7.05
C GLN A 11 12.90 -30.79 6.12
N SER A 12 12.15 -29.72 6.35
CA SER A 12 12.33 -28.44 5.65
C SER A 12 13.65 -27.81 6.10
N ARG A 13 14.69 -27.91 5.27
CA ARG A 13 15.95 -27.19 5.48
C ARG A 13 15.75 -25.70 5.19
N ALA A 14 16.36 -24.81 5.97
CA ALA A 14 16.26 -23.37 5.75
C ALA A 14 16.78 -22.98 4.36
N ILE A 15 16.01 -22.18 3.62
CA ILE A 15 16.37 -21.73 2.27
C ILE A 15 17.54 -20.73 2.38
N PRO A 16 18.63 -20.93 1.62
CA PRO A 16 19.71 -19.96 1.55
C PRO A 16 19.18 -18.58 1.15
N THR A 17 19.41 -17.59 2.01
CA THR A 17 18.92 -16.22 1.80
C THR A 17 20.08 -15.30 1.48
N ARG A 18 19.93 -14.50 0.43
CA ARG A 18 20.86 -13.43 0.08
C ARG A 18 20.10 -12.12 0.05
N THR A 19 20.46 -11.20 0.94
CA THR A 19 20.00 -9.81 0.84
C THR A 19 20.80 -9.14 -0.27
N VAL A 20 20.12 -8.60 -1.28
CA VAL A 20 20.78 -7.97 -2.40
C VAL A 20 20.49 -6.48 -2.36
N THR A 21 21.55 -5.70 -2.14
CA THR A 21 21.55 -4.26 -2.41
C THR A 21 21.57 -4.09 -3.92
N LEU A 22 20.41 -3.88 -4.50
CA LEU A 22 20.32 -3.62 -5.92
C LEU A 22 20.69 -2.14 -6.19
N SER A 23 21.28 -1.86 -7.34
CA SER A 23 21.66 -0.50 -7.75
C SER A 23 21.07 -0.09 -9.09
N ASP A 24 20.74 -1.05 -9.97
CA ASP A 24 19.95 -0.82 -11.20
C ASP A 24 18.64 -1.66 -11.32
N ALA A 25 17.64 -1.15 -12.06
CA ALA A 25 16.30 -1.72 -12.21
C ALA A 25 16.33 -2.96 -13.09
N ALA A 26 17.28 -3.02 -14.03
CA ALA A 26 17.55 -4.23 -14.81
C ALA A 26 18.02 -5.41 -13.95
N GLN A 27 18.40 -5.17 -12.69
CA GLN A 27 18.81 -6.21 -11.75
C GLN A 27 17.65 -6.77 -10.91
N LEU A 28 16.44 -6.20 -11.01
CA LEU A 28 15.24 -6.76 -10.39
C LEU A 28 14.74 -7.95 -11.24
N PRO A 29 14.56 -9.13 -10.64
CA PRO A 29 13.90 -10.26 -11.29
C PRO A 29 12.44 -9.93 -11.64
N PRO A 30 11.94 -10.44 -12.76
CA PRO A 30 10.57 -10.21 -13.22
C PRO A 30 9.48 -10.90 -12.39
N ASP A 31 9.86 -11.86 -11.54
CA ASP A 31 8.99 -12.82 -10.85
C ASP A 31 9.09 -12.72 -9.31
N PHE A 32 9.10 -11.50 -8.78
CA PHE A 32 9.12 -11.27 -7.34
C PHE A 32 7.73 -11.48 -6.68
N CYS A 33 7.77 -11.83 -5.40
CA CYS A 33 6.62 -12.09 -4.53
C CYS A 33 6.65 -11.16 -3.31
N THR A 34 5.51 -10.99 -2.62
CA THR A 34 5.42 -10.19 -1.39
C THR A 34 4.80 -11.01 -0.26
N THR A 35 5.41 -11.01 0.92
CA THR A 35 4.81 -11.63 2.12
C THR A 35 3.70 -10.75 2.70
N PRO A 36 2.75 -11.28 3.49
CA PRO A 36 1.76 -10.45 4.19
C PRO A 36 2.37 -9.33 5.07
N GLY A 37 3.62 -9.51 5.53
CA GLY A 37 4.38 -8.48 6.25
C GLY A 37 5.02 -7.39 5.37
N GLY A 38 4.78 -7.42 4.05
CA GLY A 38 5.26 -6.42 3.10
C GLY A 38 6.71 -6.58 2.63
N THR A 39 7.34 -7.73 2.87
CA THR A 39 8.70 -8.01 2.38
C THR A 39 8.65 -8.53 0.95
N LEU A 40 9.35 -7.86 0.03
CA LEU A 40 9.51 -8.36 -1.34
C LEU A 40 10.66 -9.36 -1.42
N PHE A 41 10.43 -10.48 -2.09
CA PHE A 41 11.43 -11.51 -2.32
C PHE A 41 11.24 -12.23 -3.65
N SER A 42 12.31 -12.75 -4.25
CA SER A 42 12.22 -13.70 -5.38
C SER A 42 12.98 -14.98 -5.05
N THR A 43 12.71 -16.05 -5.78
CA THR A 43 13.47 -17.31 -5.65
C THR A 43 14.03 -17.65 -7.02
N THR A 44 15.36 -17.67 -7.13
CA THR A 44 15.99 -18.11 -8.38
C THR A 44 15.81 -19.63 -8.55
N PRO A 45 15.85 -20.19 -9.77
CA PRO A 45 15.76 -21.63 -9.98
C PRO A 45 16.78 -22.47 -9.18
N GLY A 46 17.92 -21.86 -8.81
CA GLY A 46 18.93 -22.47 -7.91
C GLY A 46 18.54 -22.50 -6.42
N GLY A 47 17.36 -22.01 -6.05
CA GLY A 47 16.83 -22.06 -4.69
C GLY A 47 17.25 -20.90 -3.79
N THR A 48 17.95 -19.87 -4.30
CA THR A 48 18.34 -18.72 -3.49
C THR A 48 17.19 -17.74 -3.36
N ARG A 49 16.85 -17.34 -2.13
CA ARG A 49 15.89 -16.27 -1.87
C ARG A 49 16.58 -14.91 -1.89
N ILE A 50 16.12 -14.02 -2.76
CA ILE A 50 16.56 -12.62 -2.82
C ILE A 50 15.55 -11.77 -2.07
N ILE A 51 15.98 -10.88 -1.17
CA ILE A 51 15.12 -9.93 -0.44
C ILE A 51 15.42 -8.50 -0.91
N TYR A 52 14.38 -7.73 -1.22
CA TYR A 52 14.50 -6.34 -1.70
C TYR A 52 14.08 -5.33 -0.63
N ASP A 53 14.87 -4.27 -0.47
CA ASP A 53 14.57 -3.17 0.46
C ASP A 53 13.48 -2.23 -0.08
N ARG A 54 12.57 -1.80 0.80
CA ARG A 54 11.53 -0.81 0.47
C ARG A 54 12.10 0.48 -0.12
N LYS A 55 13.18 1.01 0.47
CA LYS A 55 13.84 2.25 0.01
C LYS A 55 14.35 2.10 -1.42
N PHE A 56 14.93 0.94 -1.71
CA PHE A 56 15.43 0.62 -3.03
C PHE A 56 14.29 0.58 -4.07
N LEU A 57 13.22 -0.16 -3.78
CA LEU A 57 12.07 -0.28 -4.68
C LEU A 57 11.40 1.08 -4.95
N LEU A 58 11.24 1.89 -3.91
CA LEU A 58 10.68 3.23 -4.06
C LEU A 58 11.59 4.17 -4.86
N GLY A 59 12.91 4.01 -4.78
CA GLY A 59 13.84 4.74 -5.64
C GLY A 59 13.64 4.44 -7.14
N ARG A 60 13.07 3.28 -7.48
CA ARG A 60 12.86 2.85 -8.88
C ARG A 60 11.77 3.57 -9.64
N ARG A 61 10.81 4.18 -8.94
CA ARG A 61 9.71 4.92 -9.59
C ARG A 61 10.18 6.02 -10.55
N ASN A 62 11.41 6.52 -10.37
CA ASN A 62 11.98 7.60 -11.17
C ASN A 62 12.80 7.09 -12.37
N SER A 63 12.92 5.77 -12.57
CA SER A 63 13.60 5.22 -13.75
C SER A 63 12.75 5.43 -15.01
N PRO A 64 13.35 5.76 -16.17
CA PRO A 64 12.62 5.88 -17.44
C PRO A 64 11.79 4.64 -17.79
N MET A 65 12.30 3.45 -17.45
CA MET A 65 11.61 2.19 -17.69
C MET A 65 10.29 2.08 -16.91
N ALA A 66 10.23 2.68 -15.71
CA ALA A 66 9.03 2.67 -14.88
C ALA A 66 7.94 3.66 -15.37
N GLN A 67 8.32 4.62 -16.23
CA GLN A 67 7.38 5.59 -16.83
C GLN A 67 6.78 5.09 -18.14
N THR A 68 7.27 3.96 -18.67
CA THR A 68 6.77 3.38 -19.91
C THR A 68 5.53 2.52 -19.59
N PRO A 69 4.34 2.82 -20.15
CA PRO A 69 3.16 1.98 -19.97
C PRO A 69 3.43 0.56 -20.47
N PRO A 70 2.94 -0.50 -19.79
CA PRO A 70 3.07 -1.87 -20.27
C PRO A 70 2.48 -2.06 -21.67
N CYS A 71 3.17 -2.82 -22.52
CA CYS A 71 2.63 -3.24 -23.81
C CYS A 71 1.33 -4.01 -23.57
N HIS A 72 0.24 -3.62 -24.23
CA HIS A 72 -1.10 -4.19 -24.07
C HIS A 72 -1.83 -3.84 -22.77
N LEU A 73 -1.48 -2.74 -22.09
CA LEU A 73 -2.33 -2.21 -21.02
C LEU A 73 -3.70 -1.81 -21.59
N PRO A 74 -4.82 -2.39 -21.11
CA PRO A 74 -6.15 -2.04 -21.60
C PRO A 74 -6.49 -0.60 -21.21
N ASP A 75 -7.27 0.09 -22.04
CA ASP A 75 -7.76 1.45 -21.77
C ASP A 75 -9.09 1.37 -21.00
N ILE A 76 -9.02 1.62 -19.69
CA ILE A 76 -10.14 1.54 -18.76
C ILE A 76 -10.34 2.93 -18.14
N PRO A 77 -11.49 3.60 -18.40
CA PRO A 77 -11.78 4.92 -17.87
C PRO A 77 -11.66 4.96 -16.34
N GLY A 78 -10.97 5.98 -15.82
CA GLY A 78 -10.73 6.16 -14.38
C GLY A 78 -9.67 5.25 -13.75
N ILE A 79 -9.07 4.31 -14.49
CA ILE A 79 -8.01 3.42 -13.98
C ILE A 79 -6.71 3.55 -14.77
N THR A 80 -6.77 3.26 -16.08
CA THR A 80 -5.58 3.15 -16.95
C THR A 80 -5.57 4.18 -18.07
N SER A 81 -6.66 4.93 -18.25
CA SER A 81 -6.76 6.07 -19.19
C SER A 81 -6.05 7.31 -18.61
N PRO A 82 -4.91 7.75 -19.16
CA PRO A 82 -4.28 8.98 -18.71
C PRO A 82 -5.09 10.18 -19.21
N GLY A 83 -5.87 10.83 -18.32
CA GLY A 83 -6.46 12.15 -18.58
C GLY A 83 -7.95 12.19 -18.93
N SER A 84 -8.81 11.30 -18.42
CA SER A 84 -10.24 11.63 -18.31
C SER A 84 -10.44 12.52 -17.08
N GLU A 85 -10.33 13.83 -17.28
CA GLU A 85 -10.76 14.83 -16.30
C GLU A 85 -12.25 14.62 -15.97
N GLU A 86 -12.54 14.05 -14.79
CA GLU A 86 -13.83 14.31 -14.15
C GLU A 86 -13.82 15.76 -13.64
N PRO A 87 -14.93 16.52 -13.80
CA PRO A 87 -15.03 17.85 -13.24
C PRO A 87 -14.87 17.75 -11.72
N LYS A 88 -13.92 18.50 -11.16
CA LYS A 88 -13.74 18.65 -9.72
C LYS A 88 -15.06 19.13 -9.10
N ALA A 89 -15.79 18.24 -8.44
CA ALA A 89 -16.81 18.65 -7.50
C ALA A 89 -16.08 19.23 -6.28
N ASP A 90 -16.01 20.57 -6.23
CA ASP A 90 -15.60 21.33 -5.06
C ASP A 90 -16.46 20.91 -3.85
N THR A 91 -15.94 20.03 -3.01
CA THR A 91 -16.57 19.74 -1.71
C THR A 91 -16.22 20.87 -0.75
N ASN A 92 -17.10 21.87 -0.81
CA ASN A 92 -17.64 22.63 0.32
C ASN A 92 -16.66 23.23 1.33
N SER A 93 -16.53 24.55 1.23
CA SER A 93 -15.99 25.47 2.21
C SER A 93 -16.49 25.16 3.64
N LEU A 94 -15.60 24.66 4.51
CA LEU A 94 -15.84 24.72 5.95
C LEU A 94 -15.64 26.16 6.43
N ASN A 95 -16.73 26.92 6.33
CA ASN A 95 -16.94 28.21 6.95
C ASN A 95 -16.74 28.08 8.47
N HIS A 96 -15.59 28.51 8.98
CA HIS A 96 -15.40 28.79 10.40
C HIS A 96 -15.96 30.19 10.68
N GLN A 97 -17.29 30.31 10.74
CA GLN A 97 -17.92 31.41 11.45
C GLN A 97 -17.92 31.08 12.94
N GLU A 98 -17.01 31.70 13.68
CA GLU A 98 -17.09 31.76 15.14
C GLU A 98 -18.30 32.63 15.51
N VAL A 99 -19.43 31.97 15.73
CA VAL A 99 -20.65 32.59 16.27
C VAL A 99 -20.46 32.73 17.77
N LYS A 100 -20.32 33.98 18.20
CA LYS A 100 -20.41 34.47 19.58
C LYS A 100 -21.60 33.81 20.31
N PRO A 101 -21.40 33.02 21.39
CA PRO A 101 -22.52 32.43 22.10
C PRO A 101 -23.19 33.47 23.00
N SER A 102 -24.36 33.94 22.60
CA SER A 102 -25.34 34.60 23.46
C SER A 102 -26.39 33.56 23.86
N MET A 103 -26.18 32.88 24.99
CA MET A 103 -27.14 32.03 25.70
C MET A 103 -27.31 32.66 27.08
N GLY A 104 -28.48 32.88 27.67
CA GLY A 104 -29.86 32.57 27.33
C GLY A 104 -30.71 33.07 28.50
N MET A 105 -31.99 33.30 28.25
CA MET A 105 -33.02 33.67 29.24
C MET A 105 -32.92 32.84 30.54
N GLY A 106 -32.74 33.51 31.67
CA GLY A 106 -33.04 32.97 33.00
C GLY A 106 -34.43 33.46 33.46
N PRO A 107 -35.28 32.62 34.08
CA PRO A 107 -36.63 33.00 34.44
C PRO A 107 -36.75 33.56 35.87
N SER A 108 -37.82 34.36 36.05
CA SER A 108 -38.58 34.64 37.29
C SER A 108 -37.92 35.39 38.44
N GLY A 109 -38.52 36.53 38.81
CA GLY A 109 -38.50 37.04 40.19
C GLY A 109 -38.37 38.55 40.36
N TRP A 110 -39.38 39.34 39.99
CA TRP A 110 -39.55 40.70 40.51
C TRP A 110 -40.97 40.83 41.07
N GLY A 111 -41.08 40.93 42.39
CA GLY A 111 -42.34 41.14 43.09
C GLY A 111 -42.17 41.30 44.60
N GLY A 112 -42.21 42.55 45.07
CA GLY A 112 -42.94 42.93 46.29
C GLY A 112 -42.17 43.11 47.61
N GLY A 113 -42.09 44.37 48.07
CA GLY A 113 -42.34 44.81 49.45
C GLY A 113 -41.23 44.65 50.49
N ILE A 114 -40.61 45.76 50.93
CA ILE A 114 -41.00 46.59 52.10
C ILE A 114 -40.34 47.96 51.98
#